data_AF-A0A6N2KIS8-F1
#
_entry.id   AF-A0A6N2KIS8-F1
#
_cell.length_a   1.000
_cell.length_b   1.000
_cell.length_c   1.000
_cell.angle_alpha   90.00
_cell.angle_beta   90.00
_cell.angle_gamma   90.00
#
_symmetry.space_group_name_H-M   'P 1'
#
loop_
_entity.id
_entity.type
_entity.pdbx_description
1 polymer ?
#
loop_
_entity_poly.entity_id
_entity_poly.type
_entity_poly.pdbx_seq_one_letter_code
_entity_poly.pdbx_strand_id
1 'polypeptide(L)'
;MEVMNKILSDSDTRNRRLEFPSGSLWAFPMPDGRNSVEFVASDIHEQYAKPCLKGEWDDYVRQKQLRIGDRVILTMNDEENGERIYRISAERKHFGFWYSIDEQQ
;
A
#
# COMPACT_ATOMS: atom_id res chain seq x y z
N MET A 1 8.38 3.10 -10.86
CA MET A 1 7.99 1.69 -11.17
C MET A 1 6.78 1.27 -10.34
N GLU A 2 5.83 0.52 -10.90
CA GLU A 2 4.74 -0.11 -10.11
C GLU A 2 5.31 -1.28 -9.28
N VAL A 3 5.10 -1.25 -7.97
CA VAL A 3 5.63 -2.25 -7.03
C VAL A 3 4.54 -3.00 -6.25
N MET A 4 3.34 -2.44 -6.20
CA MET A 4 2.14 -3.09 -5.67
C MET A 4 0.94 -2.71 -6.50
N ASN A 5 0.06 -3.67 -6.71
CA ASN A 5 -1.22 -3.50 -7.35
C ASN A 5 -2.22 -4.41 -6.68
N LYS A 6 -3.20 -3.81 -6.00
CA LYS A 6 -4.14 -4.54 -5.16
C LYS A 6 -5.56 -4.06 -5.40
N ILE A 7 -6.48 -5.01 -5.58
CA ILE A 7 -7.92 -4.75 -5.47
C ILE A 7 -8.31 -4.79 -4.00
N LEU A 8 -8.93 -3.71 -3.50
CA LEU A 8 -9.31 -3.58 -2.11
C LEU A 8 -10.40 -4.57 -1.72
N SER A 9 -10.16 -5.29 -0.63
CA SER A 9 -11.11 -6.18 0.01
C SER A 9 -11.94 -5.43 1.08
N ASP A 10 -12.91 -6.13 1.68
CA ASP A 10 -13.69 -5.57 2.80
C ASP A 10 -12.81 -5.16 3.97
N SER A 11 -11.82 -5.98 4.34
CA SER A 11 -10.91 -5.69 5.45
C SER A 11 -10.07 -4.45 5.20
N ASP A 12 -9.64 -4.23 3.95
CA ASP A 12 -8.80 -3.08 3.59
C ASP A 12 -9.53 -1.74 3.74
N THR A 13 -10.87 -1.73 3.59
CA THR A 13 -11.68 -0.50 3.67
C THR A 13 -12.30 -0.27 5.04
N ARG A 14 -12.35 -1.30 5.90
CA ARG A 14 -13.04 -1.23 7.20
C ARG A 14 -12.12 -1.33 8.41
N ASN A 15 -11.00 -2.03 8.30
CA ASN A 15 -10.14 -2.34 9.45
C ASN A 15 -9.01 -1.33 9.68
N ARG A 16 -9.13 -0.12 9.11
CA ARG A 16 -8.15 0.99 9.25
C ARG A 16 -6.72 0.59 8.85
N ARG A 17 -6.57 -0.44 8.03
CA ARG A 17 -5.29 -0.96 7.55
C ARG A 17 -5.44 -1.57 6.17
N LEU A 18 -4.41 -1.45 5.36
CA LEU A 18 -4.29 -2.17 4.08
C LEU A 18 -3.46 -3.43 4.32
N GLU A 19 -4.01 -4.62 4.08
CA GLU A 19 -3.19 -5.83 4.06
C GLU A 19 -2.20 -5.74 2.90
N PHE A 20 -0.91 -5.73 3.18
CA PHE A 20 0.09 -5.55 2.14
C PHE A 20 0.42 -6.89 1.46
N PRO A 21 0.45 -6.98 0.12
CA PRO A 21 0.80 -8.22 -0.56
C PRO A 21 2.24 -8.65 -0.25
N SER A 22 2.43 -9.87 0.25
CA SER A 22 3.78 -10.39 0.56
C SER A 22 4.70 -10.39 -0.67
N GLY A 23 4.14 -10.62 -1.87
CA GLY A 23 4.87 -10.57 -3.14
C GLY A 23 5.36 -9.18 -3.53
N SER A 24 4.92 -8.11 -2.85
CA SER A 24 5.36 -6.73 -3.06
C SER A 24 6.37 -6.25 -2.02
N LEU A 25 6.74 -7.08 -1.03
CA LEU A 25 7.63 -6.68 0.06
C LEU A 25 9.05 -6.33 -0.42
N TRP A 26 9.49 -6.87 -1.56
CA TRP A 26 10.79 -6.56 -2.17
C TRP A 26 10.97 -5.06 -2.49
N ALA A 27 9.86 -4.31 -2.59
CA ALA A 27 9.87 -2.89 -2.87
C ALA A 27 10.50 -2.05 -1.75
N PHE A 28 10.45 -2.55 -0.52
CA PHE A 28 11.08 -1.90 0.62
C PHE A 28 12.56 -2.28 0.70
N PRO A 29 13.45 -1.33 1.04
CA PRO A 29 14.88 -1.57 1.02
C PRO A 29 15.24 -2.72 1.96
N MET A 30 15.76 -3.78 1.36
CA MET A 30 16.49 -4.84 2.04
C MET A 30 17.97 -4.44 1.99
N PRO A 31 18.68 -4.32 3.12
CA PRO A 31 20.11 -4.01 3.11
C PRO A 31 20.88 -5.04 2.27
N ASP A 32 21.77 -4.57 1.41
CA ASP A 32 22.56 -5.42 0.51
C ASP A 32 23.30 -6.52 1.28
N GLY A 33 23.27 -7.73 0.73
CA GLY A 33 23.89 -8.91 1.33
C GLY A 33 23.09 -9.56 2.47
N ARG A 34 21.87 -9.08 2.77
CA ARG A 34 20.97 -9.70 3.75
C ARG A 34 19.70 -10.25 3.10
N ASN A 35 19.33 -11.46 3.48
CA ASN A 35 18.06 -12.10 3.11
C ASN A 35 16.95 -11.89 4.16
N SER A 36 17.27 -11.20 5.26
CA SER A 36 16.37 -10.88 6.37
C SER A 36 16.70 -9.50 6.95
N VAL A 37 15.66 -8.77 7.38
CA VAL A 37 15.76 -7.48 8.08
C VAL A 37 15.11 -7.68 9.44
N GLU A 38 15.89 -7.51 10.49
CA GLU A 38 15.36 -7.26 11.82
C GLU A 38 14.92 -5.80 11.88
N PHE A 39 13.63 -5.58 12.13
CA PHE A 39 13.12 -4.30 12.55
C PHE A 39 12.60 -4.44 13.98
N VAL A 40 12.70 -3.36 14.77
CA VAL A 40 12.12 -3.31 16.10
C VAL A 40 10.60 -3.25 15.93
N ALA A 41 9.95 -4.41 16.04
CA ALA A 41 8.51 -4.47 16.20
C ALA A 41 8.20 -4.06 17.64
N SER A 42 7.81 -2.79 17.84
CA SER A 42 7.11 -2.42 19.07
C SER A 42 5.84 -3.26 19.14
N ASP A 43 5.64 -3.97 20.25
CA ASP A 43 4.52 -4.87 20.48
C ASP A 43 3.19 -4.09 20.43
N ILE A 44 2.68 -3.90 19.22
CA ILE A 44 1.25 -3.77 18.97
C ILE A 44 0.76 -5.21 19.02
N HIS A 45 0.13 -5.60 20.13
CA HIS A 45 -0.56 -6.86 20.29
C HIS A 45 -1.55 -7.08 19.13
N GLU A 46 -1.07 -7.64 18.02
CA GLU A 46 -1.88 -7.96 16.86
C GLU A 46 -1.55 -9.37 16.39
N GLN A 47 -2.51 -10.27 16.59
CA GLN A 47 -2.56 -11.67 16.14
C GLN A 47 -2.51 -11.85 14.60
N TYR A 48 -2.03 -10.86 13.84
CA TYR A 48 -2.10 -10.86 12.38
C TYR A 48 -0.72 -11.11 11.77
N ALA A 49 -0.53 -12.33 11.25
CA ALA A 49 0.72 -12.77 10.63
C ALA A 49 1.06 -12.10 9.27
N LYS A 50 0.20 -11.20 8.76
CA LYS A 50 0.38 -10.55 7.46
C LYS A 50 0.87 -9.12 7.61
N PRO A 51 1.80 -8.67 6.75
CA PRO A 51 2.21 -7.26 6.73
C PRO A 51 1.02 -6.38 6.35
N CYS A 52 0.98 -5.16 6.91
CA CYS A 52 -0.06 -4.20 6.61
C CYS A 52 0.46 -2.76 6.68
N LEU A 53 -0.10 -1.88 5.85
CA LEU A 53 0.05 -0.44 5.99
C LEU A 53 -1.00 0.06 6.97
N LYS A 54 -0.53 0.81 7.97
CA LYS A 54 -1.32 1.40 9.07
C LYS A 54 -0.95 2.88 9.21
N GLY A 55 -1.63 3.59 10.10
CA GLY A 55 -1.47 5.04 10.29
C GLY A 55 -2.58 5.77 9.55
N GLU A 56 -2.21 6.64 8.62
CA GLU A 56 -3.14 7.50 7.85
C GLU A 56 -3.97 6.76 6.79
N TRP A 57 -3.91 5.42 6.76
CA TRP A 57 -4.66 4.63 5.80
C TRP A 57 -6.18 4.83 5.93
N ASP A 58 -6.72 4.88 7.16
CA ASP A 58 -8.16 5.13 7.37
C ASP A 58 -8.57 6.51 6.84
N ASP A 59 -7.72 7.52 7.06
CA ASP A 59 -7.96 8.88 6.57
C ASP A 59 -7.92 8.93 5.04
N TYR A 60 -6.94 8.26 4.42
CA TYR A 60 -6.87 8.14 2.96
C TYR A 60 -8.13 7.46 2.38
N VAL A 61 -8.59 6.35 2.99
CA VAL A 61 -9.83 5.66 2.60
C VAL A 61 -11.03 6.60 2.67
N ARG A 62 -11.18 7.36 3.77
CA ARG A 62 -12.28 8.31 3.96
C ARG A 62 -12.21 9.47 2.97
N GLN A 63 -11.05 10.10 2.84
CA GLN A 63 -10.83 11.27 1.99
C GLN A 63 -11.11 10.96 0.53
N LYS A 64 -10.63 9.80 0.05
CA LYS A 64 -10.79 9.36 -1.34
C LYS A 64 -12.06 8.55 -1.56
N GLN A 65 -12.88 8.38 -0.52
CA GLN A 65 -14.10 7.58 -0.53
C GLN A 65 -13.88 6.19 -1.14
N LEU A 66 -12.77 5.54 -0.77
CA LEU A 66 -12.42 4.22 -1.29
C LEU A 66 -13.43 3.18 -0.83
N ARG A 67 -13.68 2.21 -1.70
CA ARG A 67 -14.61 1.10 -1.47
C ARG A 67 -14.03 -0.22 -1.95
N ILE A 68 -14.68 -1.30 -1.52
CA ILE A 68 -14.38 -2.66 -1.98
C ILE A 68 -14.39 -2.70 -3.50
N GLY A 69 -13.36 -3.30 -4.09
CA GLY A 69 -13.22 -3.41 -5.54
C GLY A 69 -12.49 -2.24 -6.22
N ASP A 70 -12.23 -1.14 -5.53
CA ASP A 70 -11.28 -0.14 -6.02
C ASP A 70 -9.87 -0.74 -6.06
N ARG A 71 -9.03 -0.21 -6.95
CA ARG A 71 -7.65 -0.64 -7.12
C ARG A 71 -6.72 0.38 -6.50
N VAL A 72 -5.72 -0.09 -5.77
CA VAL A 72 -4.67 0.74 -5.20
C VAL A 72 -3.33 0.30 -5.74
N ILE A 73 -2.56 1.30 -6.19
CA ILE A 73 -1.27 1.13 -6.84
C ILE A 73 -0.24 1.83 -5.97
N LEU A 74 0.83 1.12 -5.63
CA LEU A 74 2.03 1.73 -5.07
C LEU A 74 3.07 1.81 -6.18
N THR A 75 3.56 3.02 -6.42
CA THR A 75 4.73 3.25 -7.26
C THR A 75 5.92 3.64 -6.40
N MET A 76 7.11 3.23 -6.84
CA MET A 76 8.38 3.51 -6.20
C MET A 76 9.33 4.09 -7.26
N ASN A 77 10.00 5.18 -6.93
CA ASN A 77 11.10 5.73 -7.73
C ASN A 77 12.34 5.82 -6.84
N ASP A 78 13.50 5.46 -7.39
CA ASP A 78 14.80 5.68 -6.75
C ASP A 78 15.29 7.08 -7.12
N GLU A 79 15.70 7.84 -6.12
CA GLU A 79 16.33 9.16 -6.25
C GLU A 79 17.85 9.01 -6.45
N GLU A 80 18.50 10.05 -6.99
CA GLU A 80 19.95 10.02 -7.24
C GLU A 80 20.79 9.83 -5.97
N ASN A 81 20.25 10.21 -4.81
CA ASN A 81 20.87 10.04 -3.50
C ASN A 81 20.67 8.63 -2.89
N GLY A 82 19.98 7.72 -3.58
CA GLY A 82 19.66 6.37 -3.11
C GLY A 82 18.41 6.28 -2.21
N GLU A 83 17.69 7.38 -2.00
CA GLU A 83 16.39 7.36 -1.32
C GLU A 83 15.29 6.82 -2.25
N ARG A 84 14.27 6.20 -1.67
CA ARG A 84 13.10 5.70 -2.40
C ARG A 84 11.89 6.55 -2.08
N ILE A 85 11.29 7.13 -3.11
CA ILE A 85 10.01 7.84 -3.00
C ILE A 85 8.89 6.88 -3.37
N TYR A 86 7.96 6.68 -2.44
CA TYR A 86 6.76 5.88 -2.64
C TYR A 86 5.56 6.79 -2.86
N ARG A 87 4.73 6.45 -3.85
CA ARG A 87 3.47 7.14 -4.11
C ARG A 87 2.33 6.15 -4.21
N ILE A 88 1.31 6.36 -3.39
CA ILE A 88 0.06 5.61 -3.42
C ILE A 88 -0.94 6.36 -4.31
N SER A 89 -1.59 5.60 -5.20
CA SER A 89 -2.67 6.08 -6.04
C SER A 89 -3.84 5.12 -6.00
N ALA A 90 -5.05 5.63 -6.20
CA ALA A 90 -6.26 4.83 -6.22
C ALA A 90 -7.02 4.98 -7.55
N GLU A 91 -7.57 3.88 -8.04
CA GLU A 91 -8.36 3.82 -9.26
C GLU A 91 -9.70 3.14 -9.02
N ARG A 92 -10.71 3.59 -9.77
CA ARG A 92 -12.05 3.01 -9.76
C ARG A 92 -12.45 2.49 -11.12
N LYS A 93 -13.08 1.32 -11.13
CA LYS A 93 -13.58 0.72 -12.37
C LYS A 93 -14.92 1.35 -12.77
N HIS A 94 -14.96 1.96 -13.96
CA HIS A 94 -16.19 2.43 -14.61
C HIS A 94 -16.21 1.93 -16.06
N PHE A 95 -17.33 1.38 -16.53
CA PHE A 95 -17.48 0.88 -17.91
C PHE A 95 -16.36 -0.05 -18.42
N GLY A 96 -15.77 -0.85 -17.53
CA GLY A 96 -14.66 -1.76 -17.86
C GLY A 96 -13.27 -1.15 -17.80
N PHE A 97 -13.15 0.18 -17.68
CA PHE A 97 -11.89 0.92 -17.60
C PHE A 97 -11.60 1.37 -16.17
N TRP A 98 -10.31 1.49 -15.85
CA TRP A 98 -9.85 2.05 -14.58
C TRP A 98 -9.62 3.55 -14.74
N TYR A 99 -10.16 4.33 -13.80
CA TYR A 99 -10.00 5.79 -13.76
C TYR A 99 -9.36 6.19 -12.44
N SER A 100 -8.41 7.13 -12.51
CA SER A 100 -7.77 7.69 -11.32
C SER A 100 -8.80 8.41 -10.44
N ILE A 101 -8.81 8.08 -9.15
CA ILE A 101 -9.57 8.79 -8.11
C ILE A 101 -8.81 10.05 -7.68
N ASP A 102 -7.49 10.08 -7.84
CA ASP A 102 -6.64 11.18 -7.38
C ASP A 102 -6.74 12.45 -8.23
N GLU A 103 -7.30 12.35 -9.44
CA GLU A 103 -7.46 13.48 -10.38
C GLU A 103 -8.81 14.21 -10.25
N GLN A 104 -9.73 13.71 -9.41
CA GLN A 104 -11.02 14.35 -9.15
C GLN A 104 -10.91 15.24 -7.89
N GLN A 105 -10.30 16.42 -8.03
CA GLN A 105 -10.42 17.53 -7.08
C GLN A 105 -10.88 18.80 -7.80
#